data_AF-A0A150LQK1-F1
#
_entry.id   AF-A0A150LQK1-F1
#
_cell.length_a   1.000
_cell.length_b   1.000
_cell.length_c   1.000
_cell.angle_alpha   90.00
_cell.angle_beta   90.00
_cell.angle_gamma   90.00
#
_symmetry.space_group_name_H-M   'P 1'
#
loop_
_entity.id
_entity.type
_entity.pdbx_description
1 polymer ?
#
loop_
_entity_poly.entity_id
_entity_poly.type
_entity_poly.pdbx_seq_one_letter_code
_entity_poly.pdbx_strand_id
1 'polypeptide(L)' 'MLKQTDDVIIAIPVLEKLLGFTSERAWHRFVIGNLFTEESFPERSRYNRRYRSLRWTIKWIRHQLANVDNITLMR' A
#
# COMPACT_ATOMS: atom_id res chain seq x y z
N MET A 1 -6.52 15.04 13.52
CA MET A 1 -6.17 13.78 12.81
C MET A 1 -4.73 13.85 12.38
N LEU A 2 -3.89 12.99 12.94
CA LEU A 2 -2.47 12.88 12.58
C LEU A 2 -2.32 12.55 11.10
N LYS A 3 -1.45 13.29 10.43
CA LYS A 3 -1.11 13.06 9.02
C LYS A 3 -0.22 11.82 8.99
N GLN A 4 -0.71 10.72 8.43
CA GLN A 4 0.12 9.55 8.16
C GLN A 4 1.30 9.95 7.27
N THR A 5 2.46 9.40 7.61
CA THR A 5 3.73 9.70 6.96
C THR A 5 3.79 9.08 5.56
N ASP A 6 4.69 9.60 4.71
CA ASP A 6 4.74 9.17 3.31
C ASP A 6 5.22 7.72 3.16
N ASP A 7 6.06 7.25 4.06
CA ASP A 7 6.49 5.85 4.17
C ASP A 7 5.31 4.89 4.41
N VAL A 8 4.38 5.22 5.31
CA VAL A 8 3.16 4.43 5.53
C VAL A 8 2.30 4.38 4.27
N ILE A 9 2.10 5.52 3.61
CA ILE A 9 1.30 5.60 2.39
C ILE A 9 1.94 4.83 1.23
N ILE A 10 3.26 4.64 1.25
CA ILE A 10 4.01 3.84 0.26
C ILE A 10 3.97 2.34 0.60
N ALA A 11 4.16 1.98 1.87
CA ALA A 11 4.23 0.59 2.32
C ALA A 11 2.89 -0.15 2.13
N ILE A 12 1.77 0.51 2.41
CA ILE A 12 0.43 -0.08 2.33
C ILE A 12 0.10 -0.62 0.92
N PRO A 13 0.28 0.15 -0.18
CA PRO A 13 0.11 -0.38 -1.55
C PRO A 13 1.05 -1.52 -1.95
N VAL A 14 2.23 -1.60 -1.34
CA VAL A 14 3.18 -2.69 -1.59
C VAL A 14 2.67 -3.96 -0.91
N LEU A 15 2.24 -3.85 0.35
CA LEU A 15 1.63 -4.95 1.10
C LEU A 15 0.34 -5.47 0.45
N GLU A 16 -0.50 -4.58 -0.09
CA GLU A 16 -1.70 -4.97 -0.85
C GLU A 16 -1.37 -5.99 -1.94
N LYS A 17 -0.30 -5.73 -2.69
CA LYS A 17 0.14 -6.58 -3.81
C LYS A 17 0.74 -7.90 -3.31
N LEU A 18 1.54 -7.87 -2.25
CA LEU A 18 2.15 -9.06 -1.66
C LEU A 18 1.11 -10.01 -1.06
N LEU A 19 0.08 -9.46 -0.43
CA LEU A 19 -1.01 -10.23 0.19
C LEU A 19 -2.11 -10.63 -0.80
N GLY A 20 -1.97 -10.29 -2.08
CA GLY A 20 -2.88 -10.73 -3.14
C GLY A 20 -4.26 -10.06 -3.13
N PHE A 21 -4.40 -8.90 -2.48
CA PHE A 21 -5.66 -8.16 -2.52
C PHE A 21 -5.90 -7.57 -3.91
N THR A 22 -7.13 -7.71 -4.40
CA THR A 22 -7.57 -7.17 -5.71
C THR A 22 -8.65 -6.10 -5.57
N SER A 23 -9.23 -5.96 -4.38
CA SER A 23 -10.29 -4.98 -4.08
C SER A 23 -9.79 -3.92 -3.11
N GLU A 24 -9.72 -2.68 -3.58
CA GLU A 24 -9.34 -1.51 -2.78
C GLU A 24 -10.20 -1.38 -1.51
N ARG A 25 -11.50 -1.72 -1.60
CA ARG A 25 -12.41 -1.66 -0.44
C ARG A 25 -12.11 -2.76 0.58
N ALA A 26 -11.83 -3.98 0.13
CA ALA A 26 -11.46 -5.08 1.02
C ALA A 26 -10.11 -4.79 1.69
N TRP A 27 -9.15 -4.30 0.91
CA TRP A 27 -7.85 -3.87 1.41
C TRP A 27 -7.96 -2.77 2.46
N HIS A 28 -8.70 -1.69 2.17
CA HIS A 28 -8.85 -0.57 3.11
C HIS A 28 -9.49 -1.00 4.44
N ARG A 29 -10.49 -1.91 4.40
CA ARG A 29 -11.06 -2.51 5.60
C ARG A 29 -10.07 -3.37 6.37
N PHE A 30 -9.27 -4.17 5.65
CA PHE A 30 -8.23 -5.01 6.26
C PHE A 30 -7.20 -4.16 6.99
N VAL A 31 -6.69 -3.10 6.35
CA VAL A 31 -5.72 -2.17 6.93
C VAL A 31 -6.24 -1.56 8.23
N ILE A 32 -7.48 -1.06 8.24
CA ILE A 32 -8.10 -0.47 9.44
C ILE A 32 -8.31 -1.54 10.52
N GLY A 33 -8.82 -2.72 10.15
CA GLY A 33 -9.18 -3.75 11.12
C GLY A 33 -8.01 -4.53 11.72
N ASN A 34 -6.83 -4.51 11.07
CA ASN A 34 -5.71 -5.39 11.45
C ASN A 34 -4.39 -4.65 11.65
N LEU A 35 -4.09 -3.64 10.82
CA LEU A 35 -2.78 -2.97 10.86
C LEU A 35 -2.80 -1.66 11.67
N PHE A 36 -3.97 -1.03 11.76
CA PHE A 36 -4.19 0.24 12.44
C PHE A 36 -5.31 0.09 13.47
N THR A 37 -5.16 -0.87 14.38
CA THR A 37 -6.14 -1.16 15.45
C THR A 37 -6.11 -0.12 16.56
N GLU A 38 -4.91 0.38 16.88
CA GLU A 38 -4.67 1.38 17.94
C GLU A 38 -4.40 2.79 17.37
N GLU A 39 -4.05 2.87 16.08
CA GLU A 39 -3.74 4.11 15.39
C GLU A 39 -4.79 4.45 14.33
N SER A 40 -5.00 5.74 14.04
CA SER A 40 -5.96 6.13 13.01
C SER A 40 -5.37 6.02 11.60
N PHE A 41 -6.01 5.23 10.73
CA PHE A 41 -5.72 5.25 9.29
C PHE A 41 -6.62 6.25 8.54
N PRO A 42 -6.14 6.94 7.48
CA PRO A 42 -6.94 7.89 6.74
C PRO A 42 -8.16 7.25 6.09
N GLU A 43 -9.26 8.00 6.05
CA GLU A 43 -10.41 7.65 5.22
C GLU A 43 -9.99 7.44 3.76
N ARG A 44 -10.73 6.56 3.06
CA ARG A 44 -10.37 6.09 1.71
C ARG A 44 -10.15 7.23 0.71
N SER A 45 -10.97 8.28 0.75
CA SER A 45 -10.83 9.45 -0.12
C SER A 45 -9.51 10.20 0.12
N ARG A 46 -9.17 10.43 1.39
CA ARG A 46 -7.93 11.10 1.82
C ARG A 46 -6.70 10.24 1.51
N TYR A 47 -6.78 8.93 1.79
CA TYR A 47 -5.78 7.95 1.41
C TYR A 47 -5.53 7.98 -0.11
N ASN A 48 -6.58 7.87 -0.93
CA ASN A 48 -6.45 7.87 -2.39
C ASN A 48 -5.86 9.18 -2.94
N ARG A 49 -6.18 10.32 -2.32
CA ARG A 49 -5.55 11.59 -2.69
C ARG A 49 -4.04 11.58 -2.43
N ARG A 50 -3.59 11.06 -1.28
CA ARG A 50 -2.16 10.93 -0.94
C ARG A 50 -1.46 9.87 -1.80
N TYR A 51 -2.11 8.75 -2.04
CA TYR A 51 -1.65 7.72 -2.97
C TYR A 51 -1.36 8.32 -4.36
N ARG A 52 -2.27 9.15 -4.88
CA ARG A 52 -2.08 9.82 -6.18
C ARG A 52 -0.86 10.73 -6.21
N SER A 53 -0.57 11.46 -5.13
CA SER A 53 0.64 12.30 -5.05
C SER A 53 1.94 11.50 -5.02
N LEU A 54 1.91 10.26 -4.53
CA LEU A 54 3.08 9.37 -4.43
C LEU A 54 3.08 8.26 -5.49
N ARG A 55 2.16 8.32 -6.46
CA ARG A 55 1.87 7.23 -7.40
C ARG A 55 3.11 6.80 -8.19
N TRP A 56 3.98 7.74 -8.55
CA TRP A 56 5.18 7.44 -9.33
C TRP A 56 6.15 6.58 -8.52
N THR A 57 6.47 6.99 -7.30
CA THR A 57 7.33 6.24 -6.36
C THR A 57 6.76 4.86 -6.08
N ILE A 58 5.47 4.76 -5.78
CA ILE A 58 4.80 3.48 -5.50
C ILE A 58 4.88 2.54 -6.71
N LYS A 59 4.64 3.06 -7.91
CA LYS A 59 4.78 2.29 -9.16
C LYS A 59 6.21 1.80 -9.37
N TRP A 60 7.18 2.67 -9.14
CA TRP A 60 8.60 2.32 -9.28
C TRP A 60 8.98 1.20 -8.31
N ILE A 61 8.62 1.31 -7.02
CA ILE A 61 8.88 0.26 -6.03
C ILE A 61 8.22 -1.06 -6.41
N ARG A 62 6.94 -1.04 -6.81
CA ARG A 62 6.23 -2.25 -7.26
C ARG A 62 6.89 -2.90 -8.47
N HIS A 63 7.44 -2.11 -9.39
CA HIS A 63 8.16 -2.63 -10.54
C HIS A 63 9.49 -3.28 -10.14
N GLN A 64 10.26 -2.64 -9.25
CA GLN A 64 11.51 -3.22 -8.73
C GLN A 64 11.25 -4.55 -8.02
N LEU A 65 10.21 -4.63 -7.19
CA LEU A 65 9.83 -5.87 -6.49
C LEU A 65 9.42 -6.98 -7.47
N ALA A 66 8.60 -6.67 -8.47
CA ALA A 66 8.23 -7.67 -9.48
C ALA A 66 9.45 -8.19 -10.25
N ASN A 67 10.45 -7.35 -10.52
CA ASN A 67 11.70 -7.80 -11.14
C ASN A 67 12.48 -8.75 -10.23
N VAL A 68 12.47 -8.53 -8.91
CA VAL A 68 13.10 -9.44 -7.92
C VAL A 68 12.37 -10.79 -7.87
N ASP A 69 11.03 -10.78 -7.84
CA ASP A 69 10.24 -12.02 -7.82
C ASP A 69 10.45 -12.84 -9.10
N ASN A 70 10.53 -12.17 -10.26
CA ASN A 70 10.82 -12.82 -11.54
C ASN A 70 12.24 -13.44 -11.57
N ILE A 71 13.23 -12.78 -10.98
CA ILE A 71 14.60 -13.34 -10.84
C ILE A 71 14.58 -14.57 -9.91
N THR A 72 13.73 -14.55 -8.88
CA THR A 72 13.63 -15.65 -7.90
C THR A 72 12.92 -16.88 -8.47
N LEU A 73 11.93 -16.69 -9.36
CA LEU A 73 11.22 -17.78 -10.05
C LEU A 73 11.98 -18.38 -11.25
N MET A 74 13.01 -17.69 -11.75
CA MET A 74 13.90 -18.19 -12.82
C MET A 74 15.15 -18.92 -12.28
N ARG A 75 15.30 -19.05 -10.96
CA ARG A 75 16.39 -19.80 -10.30
C ARG A 75 15.97 -21.18 -9.87
#